data_AF-A0A7X7THN3-F1
#
_entry.id   AF-A0A7X7THN3-F1
#
_cell.length_a   1.000
_cell.length_b   1.000
_cell.length_c   1.000
_cell.angle_alpha   90.00
_cell.angle_beta   90.00
_cell.angle_gamma   90.00
#
_symmetry.space_group_name_H-M   'P 1'
#
loop_
_entity.id
_entity.type
_entity.pdbx_description
1 polymer ?
#
loop_
_entity_poly.entity_id
_entity_poly.type
_entity_poly.pdbx_seq_one_letter_code
_entity_poly.pdbx_strand_id
1 'polypeptide(L)'
;VWDWGIYYTETIERVLEGTYRHGAFWEGMDSGLVGLTPLSDQIPEETRKLVQDYERRMLSGDFHPFRGPLYDQGNQLRIEAGRTMTDEELRSMSWFVDNVVTSAP
;
A
#
# COMPACT_ATOMS: atom_id res chain seq x y z
N VAL A 1 -2.76 -11.19 2.40
CA VAL A 1 -1.88 -11.94 3.32
C VAL A 1 -0.93 -10.96 3.96
N TRP A 2 -0.67 -11.13 5.26
CA TRP A 2 0.32 -10.37 6.01
C TRP A 2 1.32 -11.36 6.59
N ASP A 3 2.58 -11.31 6.13
CA ASP A 3 3.65 -12.19 6.59
C ASP A 3 4.58 -11.48 7.58
N TRP A 4 4.08 -11.26 8.79
CA TRP A 4 4.86 -10.64 9.87
C TRP A 4 6.08 -11.46 10.30
N GLY A 5 6.20 -12.72 9.88
CA GLY A 5 7.36 -13.56 10.14
C GLY A 5 8.65 -12.94 9.60
N ILE A 6 8.57 -12.24 8.46
CA ILE A 6 9.68 -11.48 7.86
C ILE A 6 10.20 -10.43 8.86
N TYR A 7 9.31 -9.57 9.35
CA TYR A 7 9.66 -8.51 10.29
C TYR A 7 10.19 -9.05 11.62
N TYR A 8 9.53 -10.09 12.17
CA TYR A 8 9.94 -10.66 13.46
C TYR A 8 11.32 -11.31 13.39
N THR A 9 11.60 -12.06 12.32
CA THR A 9 12.89 -12.72 12.13
C THR A 9 14.01 -11.69 12.02
N GLU A 10 13.88 -10.73 11.11
CA GLU A 10 14.89 -9.67 10.91
C GLU A 10 15.12 -8.83 12.18
N THR A 11 14.05 -8.54 12.92
CA THR A 11 14.16 -7.75 14.15
C THR A 11 14.86 -8.53 15.26
N ILE A 12 14.52 -9.81 15.46
CA ILE A 12 15.18 -10.66 16.47
C ILE A 12 16.66 -10.84 16.13
N GLU A 13 17.00 -11.09 14.87
CA GLU A 13 18.39 -11.21 14.41
C GLU A 13 19.19 -9.93 14.73
N ARG A 14 18.67 -8.75 14.37
CA ARG A 14 19.32 -7.47 14.70
C ARG A 14 19.48 -7.24 16.20
N VAL A 15 18.53 -7.70 17.01
CA VAL A 15 18.65 -7.61 18.48
C VAL A 15 19.75 -8.54 18.99
N LEU A 16 19.81 -9.78 18.51
CA LEU A 16 20.85 -10.75 18.88
C LEU A 16 22.25 -10.29 18.46
N GLU A 17 22.36 -9.62 17.32
CA GLU A 17 23.60 -9.03 16.80
C GLU A 17 23.97 -7.70 17.47
N GLY A 18 23.09 -7.12 18.29
CA GLY A 18 23.29 -5.81 18.92
C GLY A 18 23.27 -4.64 17.90
N THR A 19 22.76 -4.87 16.70
CA THR A 19 22.67 -3.88 15.61
C THR A 19 21.30 -3.21 15.53
N TYR A 20 20.33 -3.65 16.35
CA TYR A 20 18.98 -3.10 16.38
C TYR A 20 18.97 -1.59 16.63
N ARG A 21 18.19 -0.89 15.80
CA ARG A 21 17.89 0.53 15.96
C ARG A 21 16.38 0.70 15.97
N HIS A 22 15.90 1.56 16.87
CA HIS A 22 14.49 1.95 16.89
C HIS A 22 14.16 2.72 15.60
N GLY A 23 12.96 2.50 15.06
CA GLY A 23 12.50 3.16 13.85
C GLY A 23 11.07 2.78 13.51
N ALA A 24 10.48 3.51 12.57
CA ALA A 24 9.21 3.13 11.97
C ALA A 24 9.45 2.01 10.95
N PHE A 25 8.61 0.98 10.99
CA PHE A 25 8.56 -0.07 9.99
C PHE A 25 7.31 0.14 9.15
N TRP A 26 7.45 0.30 7.83
CA TRP A 26 6.34 0.39 6.90
C TRP A 26 6.76 -0.17 5.56
N GLU A 27 6.46 -1.44 5.37
CA GLU A 27 6.82 -2.18 4.17
C GLU A 27 5.58 -2.67 3.44
N GLY A 28 5.72 -2.87 2.13
CA GLY A 28 4.63 -3.21 1.23
C GLY A 28 4.77 -4.59 0.61
N MET A 29 4.27 -4.72 -0.62
CA MET A 29 4.29 -5.99 -1.37
C MET A 29 5.69 -6.36 -1.87
N ASP A 30 6.55 -5.37 -2.08
CA ASP A 30 7.94 -5.51 -2.49
C ASP A 30 8.81 -6.24 -1.45
N SER A 31 8.54 -6.01 -0.16
CA SER A 31 9.18 -6.72 0.95
C SER A 31 8.70 -8.16 1.14
N GLY A 32 7.59 -8.54 0.49
CA GLY A 32 6.86 -9.78 0.76
C GLY A 32 5.98 -9.75 2.02
N LEU A 33 6.03 -8.67 2.83
CA LEU A 33 5.19 -8.52 4.02
C LEU A 33 3.70 -8.54 3.66
N VAL A 34 3.32 -7.88 2.57
CA VAL A 34 1.94 -7.82 2.09
C VAL A 34 1.82 -8.62 0.79
N GLY A 35 0.79 -9.46 0.69
CA GLY A 35 0.55 -10.25 -0.53
C GLY A 35 -0.92 -10.49 -0.79
N LEU A 36 -1.24 -10.96 -1.99
CA LEU A 36 -2.59 -11.42 -2.33
C LEU A 36 -2.75 -12.90 -1.98
N THR A 37 -3.89 -13.27 -1.38
CA THR A 37 -4.26 -14.68 -1.27
C THR A 37 -4.58 -15.24 -2.66
N PRO A 38 -4.55 -16.58 -2.85
CA PRO A 38 -5.04 -17.20 -4.07
C PRO A 38 -6.45 -16.69 -4.42
N LEU A 39 -6.61 -16.26 -5.67
CA LEU A 39 -7.89 -15.78 -6.19
C LEU A 39 -8.85 -16.96 -6.41
N SER A 40 -10.09 -16.83 -5.91
CA SER A 40 -11.16 -17.81 -6.07
C SER A 40 -11.35 -18.25 -7.54
N ASP A 41 -11.70 -19.51 -7.75
CA ASP A 41 -11.99 -20.06 -9.08
C ASP A 41 -13.26 -19.46 -9.71
N GLN A 42 -14.08 -18.76 -8.93
CA GLN A 42 -15.27 -18.05 -9.41
C GLN A 42 -14.93 -16.73 -10.12
N ILE A 43 -13.69 -16.25 -10.01
CA ILE A 43 -13.27 -15.00 -10.62
C ILE A 43 -13.02 -15.23 -12.12
N PRO A 44 -13.68 -14.46 -13.03
CA PRO A 44 -13.44 -14.54 -14.46
C PRO A 44 -11.96 -14.32 -14.81
N GLU A 45 -11.50 -15.01 -15.85
CA GLU A 45 -10.09 -14.97 -16.26
C GLU A 45 -9.59 -13.56 -16.58
N GLU A 46 -10.41 -12.73 -17.22
CA GLU A 46 -10.02 -11.34 -17.52
C GLU A 46 -9.84 -10.51 -16.25
N THR A 47 -10.64 -10.76 -15.20
CA THR A 47 -10.45 -10.12 -13.89
C THR A 47 -9.18 -10.63 -13.20
N ARG A 48 -8.87 -11.92 -13.33
CA ARG A 48 -7.63 -12.50 -12.80
C ARG A 48 -6.40 -11.85 -13.43
N LYS A 49 -6.39 -11.71 -14.76
CA LYS A 49 -5.31 -11.01 -15.49
C LYS A 49 -5.18 -9.57 -15.06
N LEU A 50 -6.30 -8.86 -14.85
CA LEU A 50 -6.29 -7.48 -14.39
C LEU A 50 -5.63 -7.34 -13.01
N VAL A 51 -5.98 -8.22 -12.05
CA VAL A 51 -5.36 -8.22 -10.72
C VAL A 51 -3.86 -8.46 -10.81
N GLN A 52 -3.43 -9.47 -11.58
CA GLN A 52 -2.01 -9.77 -11.79
C GLN A 52 -1.26 -8.62 -12.47
N ASP A 53 -1.91 -7.89 -13.39
CA ASP A 53 -1.32 -6.73 -14.03
C ASP A 53 -1.08 -5.58 -13.06
N TYR A 54 -2.08 -5.24 -12.24
CA TYR A 54 -1.93 -4.20 -11.24
C TYR A 54 -0.94 -4.59 -10.14
N GLU A 55 -0.89 -5.87 -9.72
CA GLU A 55 0.13 -6.36 -8.80
C GLU A 55 1.54 -6.14 -9.37
N ARG A 56 1.79 -6.52 -10.63
CA ARG A 56 3.09 -6.25 -11.28
C ARG A 56 3.41 -4.76 -11.36
N ARG A 57 2.41 -3.93 -11.68
CA ARG A 57 2.59 -2.47 -11.80
C ARG A 57 2.83 -1.80 -10.45
N MET A 58 2.27 -2.33 -9.36
CA MET A 58 2.61 -1.90 -8.01
C MET A 58 4.06 -2.24 -7.68
N LEU A 59 4.50 -3.46 -7.98
CA LEU A 59 5.86 -3.91 -7.73
C LEU A 59 6.91 -3.20 -8.60
N SER A 60 6.58 -2.82 -9.83
CA SER A 60 7.47 -2.06 -10.71
C SER A 60 7.52 -0.55 -10.38
N GLY A 61 6.57 -0.06 -9.59
CA GLY A 61 6.38 1.38 -9.33
C GLY A 61 5.64 2.13 -10.44
N ASP A 62 5.19 1.45 -11.51
CA ASP A 62 4.39 2.05 -12.58
C ASP A 62 3.00 2.48 -12.12
N PHE A 63 2.52 1.90 -11.02
CA PHE A 63 1.26 2.25 -10.38
C PHE A 63 1.46 2.42 -8.87
N HIS A 64 0.90 3.50 -8.34
CA HIS A 64 0.78 3.73 -6.90
C HIS A 64 -0.67 4.14 -6.58
N PRO A 65 -1.35 3.50 -5.61
CA PRO A 65 -2.75 3.79 -5.31
C PRO A 65 -3.03 5.26 -5.00
N PHE A 66 -2.03 5.95 -4.43
CA PHE A 66 -2.12 7.36 -4.05
C PHE A 66 -1.35 8.31 -4.99
N ARG A 67 -1.32 7.99 -6.29
CA ARG A 67 -0.82 8.89 -7.34
C ARG A 67 -1.96 9.71 -7.92
N GLY A 68 -1.76 11.02 -8.02
CA GLY A 68 -2.76 11.95 -8.51
C GLY A 68 -3.04 11.88 -10.01
N PRO A 69 -4.15 12.48 -10.46
CA PRO A 69 -4.97 13.42 -9.68
C PRO A 69 -5.90 12.74 -8.67
N LEU A 70 -5.91 13.22 -7.43
CA LEU A 70 -6.86 12.76 -6.39
C LEU A 70 -7.63 13.95 -5.83
N TYR A 71 -8.95 13.78 -5.77
CA TYR A 71 -9.89 14.71 -5.17
C TYR A 71 -10.43 14.13 -3.88
N ASP A 72 -10.75 14.98 -2.91
CA ASP A 72 -11.50 14.58 -1.73
C ASP A 72 -13.03 14.56 -1.97
N GLN A 73 -13.78 14.13 -0.96
CA GLN A 73 -15.25 14.14 -0.96
C GLN A 73 -15.89 15.51 -1.20
N GLY A 74 -15.16 16.60 -0.92
CA GLY A 74 -15.58 17.97 -1.18
C GLY A 74 -15.21 18.45 -2.58
N ASN A 75 -14.76 17.55 -3.46
CA ASN A 75 -14.25 17.83 -4.80
C ASN A 75 -13.05 18.80 -4.81
N GLN A 76 -12.29 18.87 -3.70
CA GLN A 76 -11.05 19.64 -3.63
C GLN A 76 -9.89 18.77 -4.11
N LEU A 77 -9.07 19.31 -5.02
CA LEU A 77 -7.85 18.65 -5.47
C LEU A 77 -6.85 18.53 -4.31
N ARG A 78 -6.50 17.30 -3.95
CA ARG A 78 -5.54 16.99 -2.87
C ARG A 78 -4.16 16.67 -3.41
N ILE A 79 -4.10 15.87 -4.47
CA ILE A 79 -2.85 15.43 -5.09
C ILE A 79 -2.91 15.73 -6.58
N GLU A 80 -1.96 16.52 -7.07
CA GLU A 80 -1.88 16.90 -8.49
C GLU A 80 -1.55 15.71 -9.40
N ALA A 81 -1.89 15.83 -10.69
CA ALA A 81 -1.60 14.82 -11.68
C ALA A 81 -0.11 14.46 -11.72
N GLY A 82 0.21 13.17 -11.64
CA GLY A 82 1.57 12.67 -11.71
C GLY A 82 2.34 12.69 -10.39
N ARG A 83 1.89 13.43 -9.36
CA ARG A 83 2.46 13.43 -8.02
C ARG A 83 1.99 12.21 -7.24
N THR A 84 2.89 11.59 -6.48
CA THR A 84 2.56 10.50 -5.54
C THR A 84 2.65 11.03 -4.12
N MET A 85 1.71 10.65 -3.25
CA MET A 85 1.80 10.95 -1.82
C MET A 85 3.05 10.34 -1.22
N THR A 86 3.71 11.07 -0.32
CA THR A 86 4.79 10.51 0.49
C THR A 86 4.22 9.65 1.61
N ASP A 87 5.04 8.78 2.19
CA ASP A 87 4.67 8.02 3.37
C ASP A 87 4.21 8.93 4.52
N GLU A 88 4.90 10.04 4.77
CA GLU A 88 4.50 10.98 5.83
C GLU A 88 3.08 11.54 5.60
N GLU A 89 2.74 11.89 4.36
CA GLU A 89 1.40 12.32 3.98
C GLU A 89 0.36 11.20 4.16
N LEU A 90 0.73 9.95 3.84
CA LEU A 90 -0.15 8.80 4.04
C LEU A 90 -0.41 8.51 5.53
N ARG A 91 0.61 8.61 6.40
CA ARG A 91 0.41 8.42 7.86
C ARG A 91 -0.51 9.46 8.48
N SER A 92 -0.50 10.67 7.90
CA SER A 92 -1.27 11.82 8.39
C SER A 92 -2.55 12.05 7.60
N MET A 93 -2.91 11.15 6.68
CA MET A 93 -4.09 11.29 5.83
C MET A 93 -5.37 11.32 6.67
N SER A 94 -6.08 12.45 6.61
CA SER A 94 -7.26 12.77 7.43
C SER A 94 -8.49 13.13 6.58
N TRP A 95 -8.50 12.71 5.31
CA TRP A 95 -9.56 12.98 4.35
C TRP A 95 -9.86 11.73 3.55
N PHE A 96 -11.08 11.61 3.02
CA PHE A 96 -11.46 10.54 2.11
C PHE A 96 -11.50 11.03 0.67
N VAL A 97 -11.17 10.13 -0.26
CA VAL A 97 -11.27 10.38 -1.70
C VAL A 97 -12.73 10.61 -2.14
N ASP A 98 -12.88 11.26 -3.28
CA ASP A 98 -14.17 11.42 -3.95
C ASP A 98 -14.93 10.08 -4.06
N ASN A 99 -16.26 10.16 -4.03
CA ASN A 99 -17.22 9.03 -4.02
C ASN A 99 -17.23 8.13 -2.77
N VAL A 100 -16.42 8.39 -1.74
CA VAL A 100 -16.61 7.77 -0.43
C VAL A 100 -17.82 8.42 0.24
N VAL A 101 -18.80 7.64 0.72
CA VAL A 101 -20.00 8.14 1.41
C VAL A 101 -19.93 7.77 2.88
N THR A 102 -19.16 8.54 3.65
CA THR A 102 -19.10 8.52 5.12
C THR A 102 -18.29 9.71 5.59
N SER A 103 -18.53 10.27 6.78
CA SER A 103 -17.67 11.32 7.33
C SER A 103 -16.50 10.68 8.07
N ALA A 104 -15.28 11.18 7.87
CA ALA A 104 -14.18 10.86 8.78
C ALA A 104 -14.57 11.39 10.17
N PRO A 105 -14.39 10.61 11.25
CA PRO A 105 -14.73 11.06 12.59
C PRO A 105 -13.93 12.31 13.01
#